data_AF-A0A8T3PS26-F1
#
_entry.id   AF-A0A8T3PS26-F1
#
_cell.length_a   1.000
_cell.length_b   1.000
_cell.length_c   1.000
_cell.angle_alpha   90.00
_cell.angle_beta   90.00
_cell.angle_gamma   90.00
#
_symmetry.space_group_name_H-M   'P 1'
#
loop_
_entity.id
_entity.type
_entity.pdbx_description
1 polymer ?
#
loop_
_entity_poly.entity_id
_entity_poly.type
_entity_poly.pdbx_seq_one_letter_code
_entity_poly.pdbx_strand_id
1 'polypeptide(L)'
;MHEVSGVTGAAPVWHEVMDHLHRSAPGTAPPPPQGGVAEDLVFTPPIETPRREWFLADTAMRRIALPVPRRAARISSIPAASIALHPDIPAERQRLFLRAEPALPGLAWQIDRVPFITAAGTSPAGTSPPVGWQPVPADIISRSSIRTAG
;
A
#
# COMPACT_ATOMS: atom_id res chain seq x y z
N MET A 1 34.89 -1.90 -20.95
CA MET A 1 34.72 -2.67 -19.70
C MET A 1 33.50 -2.10 -18.97
N HIS A 2 32.32 -2.36 -19.52
CA HIS A 2 31.01 -2.07 -18.94
C HIS A 2 30.35 -3.45 -18.82
N GLU A 3 29.56 -3.69 -17.77
CA GLU A 3 28.89 -4.98 -17.47
C GLU A 3 29.59 -5.99 -16.54
N VAL A 4 30.38 -5.52 -15.57
CA VAL A 4 30.67 -6.34 -14.39
C VAL A 4 30.08 -5.67 -13.16
N SER A 5 29.03 -6.27 -12.59
CA SER A 5 28.49 -5.81 -11.32
C SER A 5 29.57 -5.97 -10.24
N GLY A 6 29.60 -5.09 -9.24
CA GLY A 6 30.54 -5.20 -8.13
C GLY A 6 30.49 -6.55 -7.43
N VAL A 7 29.33 -7.22 -7.43
CA VAL A 7 29.11 -8.52 -6.80
C VAL A 7 29.70 -9.69 -7.60
N THR A 8 29.71 -9.61 -8.93
CA THR A 8 30.18 -10.72 -9.79
C THR A 8 31.61 -10.56 -10.28
N GLY A 9 32.19 -9.36 -10.18
CA GLY A 9 33.58 -9.10 -10.58
C GLY A 9 34.49 -8.75 -9.40
N ALA A 10 34.21 -7.64 -8.73
CA ALA A 10 35.10 -7.10 -7.70
C ALA A 10 35.03 -7.87 -6.37
N ALA A 11 33.84 -8.30 -5.96
CA ALA A 11 33.67 -9.00 -4.67
C ALA A 11 34.38 -10.36 -4.60
N PRO A 12 34.38 -11.23 -5.64
CA PRO A 12 35.16 -12.47 -5.62
C PRO A 12 36.66 -12.22 -5.51
N VAL A 13 37.20 -11.26 -6.26
CA VAL A 13 38.62 -10.88 -6.17
C VAL A 13 38.95 -10.37 -4.78
N TRP A 14 38.10 -9.51 -4.20
CA TRP A 14 38.30 -9.00 -2.85
C TRP A 14 38.24 -10.10 -1.79
N HIS A 15 37.32 -11.05 -1.93
CA HIS A 15 37.20 -12.21 -1.05
C HIS A 15 38.49 -13.04 -1.07
N GLU A 16 39.01 -13.38 -2.25
CA GLU A 16 40.27 -14.13 -2.39
C GLU A 16 41.46 -13.40 -1.77
N VAL A 17 41.55 -12.08 -1.99
CA VAL A 17 42.59 -11.23 -1.39
C VAL A 17 42.47 -11.24 0.14
N MET A 18 41.27 -11.02 0.67
CA MET A 18 41.04 -10.98 2.12
C MET A 18 41.29 -12.33 2.79
N ASP A 19 40.87 -13.43 2.18
CA ASP A 19 41.15 -14.79 2.65
C ASP A 19 42.66 -15.03 2.71
N HIS A 20 43.40 -14.67 1.65
CA HIS A 20 44.84 -14.84 1.61
C HIS A 20 45.53 -14.10 2.76
N LEU A 21 45.19 -12.83 2.97
CA LEU A 21 45.76 -11.98 4.02
C LEU A 21 45.41 -12.47 5.43
N HIS A 22 44.16 -12.90 5.65
CA HIS A 22 43.69 -13.36 6.97
C HIS A 22 44.32 -14.67 7.43
N ARG A 23 44.91 -15.48 6.54
CA ARG A 23 45.64 -16.71 6.93
C ARG A 23 46.83 -16.43 7.84
N SER A 24 47.49 -15.29 7.65
CA SER A 24 48.69 -14.92 8.41
C SER A 24 48.40 -13.90 9.51
N ALA A 25 47.30 -13.17 9.39
CA ALA A 25 46.86 -12.18 10.37
C ALA A 25 45.33 -12.23 10.51
N PRO A 26 44.79 -13.11 11.38
CA PRO A 26 43.36 -13.14 11.65
C PRO A 26 42.89 -11.78 12.16
N GLY A 27 41.85 -11.25 11.52
CA GLY A 27 41.21 -10.00 11.93
C GLY A 27 40.56 -10.15 13.30
N THR A 28 40.58 -9.08 14.09
CA THR A 28 39.83 -8.97 15.32
C THR A 28 38.58 -8.12 15.08
N ALA A 29 37.46 -8.52 15.67
CA ALA A 29 36.25 -7.72 15.61
C ALA A 29 36.51 -6.35 16.28
N PRO A 30 36.08 -5.24 15.66
CA PRO A 30 36.20 -3.94 16.29
C PRO A 30 35.36 -3.90 17.57
N PRO A 31 35.78 -3.10 18.58
CA PRO A 31 34.95 -2.88 19.75
C PRO A 31 33.62 -2.20 19.35
N PRO A 32 32.57 -2.34 20.16
CA PRO A 32 31.29 -1.70 19.90
C PRO A 32 31.45 -0.17 19.79
N PRO A 33 30.63 0.49 18.95
CA PRO A 33 30.73 1.91 18.70
C PRO A 33 30.48 2.72 19.98
N GLN A 34 31.34 3.71 20.26
CA GLN A 34 31.13 4.59 21.41
C GLN A 34 29.85 5.43 21.23
N GLY A 35 29.04 5.51 22.29
CA GLY A 35 27.74 6.18 22.25
C GLY A 35 26.65 5.41 21.50
N GLY A 36 26.97 4.23 20.95
CA GLY A 36 25.99 3.31 20.40
C GLY A 36 25.23 2.57 21.49
N VAL A 37 23.94 2.33 21.26
CA VAL A 37 23.10 1.47 22.08
C VAL A 37 22.69 0.24 21.28
N ALA A 38 22.75 -0.94 21.91
CA ALA A 38 22.32 -2.19 21.29
C ALA A 38 20.89 -2.50 21.69
N GLU A 39 20.01 -2.68 20.71
CA GLU A 39 18.59 -3.01 20.91
C GLU A 39 18.21 -4.28 20.16
N ASP A 40 17.28 -5.05 20.72
CA ASP A 40 16.71 -6.21 20.02
C ASP A 40 15.59 -5.74 19.10
N LEU A 41 15.85 -5.79 17.79
CA LEU A 41 14.97 -5.29 16.73
C LEU A 41 14.04 -6.39 16.22
N VAL A 42 12.74 -6.09 16.16
CA VAL A 42 11.71 -6.98 15.61
C VAL A 42 10.98 -6.34 14.44
N PHE A 43 10.72 -7.11 13.38
CA PHE A 43 9.94 -6.66 12.23
C PHE A 43 8.46 -7.03 12.37
N THR A 44 7.56 -6.15 11.94
CA THR A 44 6.12 -6.40 11.93
C THR A 44 5.52 -6.09 10.55
N PRO A 45 5.01 -7.08 9.80
CA PRO A 45 5.01 -8.51 10.10
C PRO A 45 6.45 -9.09 10.17
N PRO A 46 6.65 -10.31 10.71
CA PRO A 46 7.97 -10.90 10.90
C PRO A 46 8.60 -11.35 9.57
N ILE A 47 8.93 -10.38 8.71
CA ILE A 47 9.55 -10.58 7.40
C ILE A 47 11.05 -10.91 7.50
N GLU A 48 11.67 -10.54 8.62
CA GLU A 48 13.06 -10.81 8.95
C GLU A 48 13.12 -11.34 10.39
N THR A 49 14.12 -12.18 10.66
CA THR A 49 14.39 -12.74 11.99
C THR A 49 14.75 -11.61 12.97
N PRO A 50 14.21 -11.62 14.21
CA PRO A 50 14.66 -10.70 15.24
C PRO A 50 16.18 -10.75 15.44
N ARG A 51 16.82 -9.58 15.49
CA ARG A 51 18.27 -9.47 15.65
C ARG A 51 18.65 -8.27 16.50
N ARG A 52 19.82 -8.36 17.12
CA ARG A 52 20.39 -7.26 17.88
C ARG A 52 21.09 -6.28 16.94
N GLU A 53 20.73 -5.01 17.03
CA GLU A 53 21.24 -3.93 16.19
C GLU A 53 21.79 -2.77 17.03
N TRP A 54 22.76 -2.04 16.47
CA TRP A 54 23.37 -0.87 17.11
C TRP A 54 22.79 0.42 16.53
N PHE A 55 22.43 1.35 17.42
CA PHE A 55 21.85 2.64 17.08
C PHE A 55 22.61 3.78 17.76
N LEU A 56 22.52 4.99 17.20
CA LEU A 56 22.78 6.19 18.00
C LEU A 56 21.67 6.30 19.05
N ALA A 57 22.02 6.73 20.27
CA ALA A 57 21.12 6.69 21.43
C ALA A 57 19.74 7.32 21.20
N ASP A 58 19.67 8.41 20.42
CA ASP A 58 18.46 9.15 20.08
C ASP A 58 17.68 8.58 18.88
N THR A 59 18.26 7.61 18.17
CA THR A 59 17.66 6.93 17.01
C THR A 59 17.28 5.48 17.28
N ALA A 60 17.47 5.03 18.52
CA ALA A 60 17.25 3.65 18.91
C ALA A 60 15.79 3.21 18.67
N MET A 61 15.62 2.09 17.98
CA MET A 61 14.31 1.50 17.72
C MET A 61 14.31 0.01 18.03
N ARG A 62 13.19 -0.48 18.56
CA ARG A 62 12.98 -1.88 18.93
C ARG A 62 12.03 -2.60 17.97
N ARG A 63 11.40 -1.85 17.06
CA ARG A 63 10.42 -2.38 16.11
C ARG A 63 10.40 -1.60 14.82
N ILE A 64 10.48 -2.31 13.69
CA ILE A 64 10.16 -1.79 12.36
C ILE A 64 8.82 -2.38 11.93
N ALA A 65 7.82 -1.52 11.77
CA ALA A 65 6.53 -1.93 11.27
C ALA A 65 6.39 -1.51 9.80
N LEU A 66 6.13 -2.48 8.92
CA LEU A 66 5.65 -2.18 7.59
C LEU A 66 4.23 -1.62 7.71
N PRO A 67 3.91 -0.54 6.97
CA PRO A 67 2.56 -0.05 6.92
C PRO A 67 1.65 -1.16 6.36
N VAL A 68 0.62 -1.53 7.11
CA VAL A 68 -0.45 -2.35 6.56
C VAL A 68 -1.09 -1.51 5.44
N PRO A 69 -1.16 -2.00 4.19
CA PRO A 69 -1.80 -1.26 3.12
C PRO A 69 -3.26 -1.04 3.51
N ARG A 70 -3.59 0.18 3.92
CA ARG A 70 -4.97 0.59 4.16
C ARG A 70 -5.64 0.61 2.80
N ARG A 71 -6.29 -0.50 2.43
CA ARG A 71 -7.11 -0.54 1.23
C ARG A 71 -8.32 0.36 1.44
N ALA A 72 -8.17 1.63 1.08
CA ALA A 72 -9.30 2.52 0.96
C ALA A 72 -10.18 2.05 -0.20
N ALA A 73 -11.48 1.95 0.04
CA ALA A 73 -12.42 1.67 -1.04
C ALA A 73 -12.39 2.84 -2.03
N ARG A 74 -12.20 2.54 -3.31
CA ARG A 74 -12.27 3.49 -4.42
C ARG A 74 -13.41 3.11 -5.35
N ILE A 75 -13.94 4.10 -6.07
CA ILE A 75 -14.91 3.88 -7.14
C ILE A 75 -14.16 3.37 -8.37
N SER A 76 -14.49 2.18 -8.87
CA SER A 76 -13.79 1.53 -9.99
C SER A 76 -14.53 1.57 -11.32
N SER A 77 -15.83 1.91 -11.34
CA SER A 77 -16.63 1.88 -12.57
C SER A 77 -16.70 3.19 -13.36
N ILE A 78 -16.25 4.33 -12.80
CA ILE A 78 -16.33 5.63 -13.46
C ILE A 78 -14.98 6.36 -13.31
N PRO A 79 -14.25 6.63 -14.41
CA PRO A 79 -13.13 7.57 -14.37
C PRO A 79 -13.65 8.98 -14.10
N ALA A 80 -12.83 9.87 -13.54
CA ALA A 80 -13.22 11.26 -13.28
C ALA A 80 -13.65 11.95 -14.60
N ALA A 81 -14.95 12.07 -14.82
CA ALA A 81 -15.53 12.52 -16.08
C ALA A 81 -16.87 13.23 -15.85
N SER A 82 -17.16 14.23 -16.68
CA SER A 82 -18.48 14.85 -16.77
C SER A 82 -19.38 13.99 -17.64
N ILE A 83 -20.59 13.68 -17.15
CA ILE A 83 -21.57 12.84 -17.86
C ILE A 83 -22.71 13.74 -18.34
N ALA A 84 -23.03 13.66 -19.63
CA ALA A 84 -24.16 14.37 -20.23
C ALA A 84 -25.35 13.42 -20.39
N LEU A 85 -26.55 13.89 -20.03
CA LEU A 85 -27.80 13.16 -20.30
C LEU A 85 -28.29 13.47 -21.71
N HIS A 86 -28.73 12.43 -22.40
CA HIS A 86 -29.27 12.56 -23.75
C HIS A 86 -30.76 12.90 -23.68
N PRO A 87 -31.24 13.96 -24.36
CA PRO A 87 -32.65 14.38 -24.28
C PRO A 87 -33.63 13.36 -24.87
N ASP A 88 -33.21 12.64 -25.92
CA ASP A 88 -34.09 11.69 -26.63
C ASP A 88 -34.17 10.29 -26.00
N ILE A 89 -33.30 9.98 -25.04
CA ILE A 89 -33.29 8.66 -24.40
C ILE A 89 -34.16 8.73 -23.14
N PRO A 90 -35.16 7.84 -22.95
CA PRO A 90 -35.95 7.80 -21.73
C PRO A 90 -35.06 7.69 -20.49
N ALA A 91 -35.41 8.40 -19.42
CA ALA A 91 -34.60 8.47 -18.20
C ALA A 91 -34.27 7.06 -17.67
N GLU A 92 -35.24 6.15 -17.67
CA GLU A 92 -35.10 4.78 -17.17
C GLU A 92 -34.05 3.96 -17.92
N ARG A 93 -33.68 4.39 -19.14
CA ARG A 93 -32.66 3.76 -19.99
C ARG A 93 -31.29 4.44 -19.87
N GLN A 94 -31.17 5.52 -19.09
CA GLN A 94 -29.93 6.27 -18.88
C GLN A 94 -29.33 6.03 -17.49
N ARG A 95 -29.11 4.76 -17.11
CA ARG A 95 -28.58 4.38 -15.79
C ARG A 95 -27.06 4.26 -15.80
N LEU A 96 -26.44 4.67 -14.69
CA LEU A 96 -25.02 4.52 -14.43
C LEU A 96 -24.78 3.44 -13.38
N PHE A 97 -23.87 2.52 -13.67
CA PHE A 97 -23.52 1.45 -12.74
C PHE A 97 -22.28 1.83 -11.93
N LEU A 98 -22.47 1.93 -10.61
CA LEU A 98 -21.44 2.28 -9.64
C LEU A 98 -20.84 1.02 -9.03
N ARG A 99 -19.51 1.00 -8.89
CA ARG A 99 -18.74 -0.12 -8.33
C ARG A 99 -17.62 0.38 -7.45
N ALA A 100 -17.36 -0.34 -6.36
CA ALA A 100 -16.32 -0.04 -5.39
C ALA A 100 -15.36 -1.21 -5.20
N GLU A 101 -14.08 -0.90 -5.03
CA GLU A 101 -13.03 -1.89 -4.74
C GLU A 101 -12.05 -1.38 -3.66
N PRO A 102 -11.69 -2.21 -2.65
CA PRO A 102 -12.30 -3.49 -2.36
C PRO A 102 -13.74 -3.35 -1.78
N ALA A 103 -14.56 -4.38 -1.93
CA ALA A 103 -15.84 -4.49 -1.22
C ALA A 103 -15.58 -4.69 0.28
N LEU A 104 -15.71 -3.62 1.07
CA LEU A 104 -15.54 -3.67 2.53
C LEU A 104 -16.90 -3.64 3.25
N PRO A 105 -17.03 -4.32 4.39
CA PRO A 105 -18.19 -4.16 5.26
C PRO A 105 -18.41 -2.71 5.69
N GLY A 106 -19.68 -2.31 5.81
CA GLY A 106 -20.06 -0.97 6.23
C GLY A 106 -20.00 0.10 5.15
N LEU A 107 -19.57 -0.20 3.92
CA LEU A 107 -19.56 0.82 2.86
C LEU A 107 -20.99 1.25 2.45
N ALA A 108 -21.20 2.56 2.39
CA ALA A 108 -22.42 3.20 1.91
C ALA A 108 -22.14 4.15 0.75
N TRP A 109 -23.02 4.15 -0.25
CA TRP A 109 -22.94 5.06 -1.39
C TRP A 109 -23.61 6.40 -1.07
N GLN A 110 -22.94 7.49 -1.44
CA GLN A 110 -23.49 8.82 -1.35
C GLN A 110 -23.32 9.57 -2.67
N ILE A 111 -24.38 10.26 -3.09
CA ILE A 111 -24.39 11.22 -4.21
C ILE A 111 -24.69 12.58 -3.59
N ASP A 112 -23.82 13.56 -3.81
CA ASP A 112 -23.95 14.89 -3.18
C ASP A 112 -24.13 14.85 -1.65
N ARG A 113 -23.44 13.89 -1.01
CA ARG A 113 -23.53 13.57 0.43
C ARG A 113 -24.89 13.02 0.90
N VAL A 114 -25.84 12.81 -0.01
CA VAL A 114 -27.11 12.16 0.27
C VAL A 114 -26.91 10.63 0.18
N PRO A 115 -27.25 9.85 1.22
CA PRO A 115 -27.21 8.39 1.17
C PRO A 115 -28.12 7.86 0.05
N PHE A 116 -27.53 7.08 -0.87
CA PHE A 116 -28.24 6.50 -2.00
C PHE A 116 -28.55 5.01 -1.80
N ILE A 117 -27.61 4.24 -1.24
CA ILE A 117 -27.86 2.87 -0.77
C ILE A 117 -26.95 2.54 0.41
N THR A 118 -27.51 1.89 1.43
CA THR A 118 -26.77 1.29 2.54
C THR A 118 -26.46 -0.16 2.18
N ALA A 119 -25.20 -0.55 2.36
CA ALA A 119 -24.63 -1.88 2.07
C ALA A 119 -24.23 -2.12 0.61
N ALA A 120 -22.99 -1.74 0.28
CA ALA A 120 -22.23 -2.48 -0.71
C ALA A 120 -21.92 -3.86 -0.11
N GLY A 121 -22.72 -4.86 -0.47
CA GLY A 121 -22.54 -6.23 -0.01
C GLY A 121 -21.12 -6.73 -0.23
N THR A 122 -20.60 -7.49 0.74
CA THR A 122 -19.34 -8.21 0.63
C THR A 122 -19.43 -9.15 -0.58
N SER A 123 -18.50 -9.02 -1.52
CA SER A 123 -18.41 -9.92 -2.68
C SER A 123 -17.13 -10.74 -2.58
N PRO A 124 -17.18 -12.06 -2.82
CA PRO A 124 -15.98 -12.91 -2.83
C PRO A 124 -14.97 -12.49 -3.91
N ALA A 125 -15.40 -11.75 -4.93
CA ALA A 125 -14.55 -11.21 -6.00
C ALA A 125 -13.78 -9.93 -5.60
N GLY A 126 -13.88 -9.49 -4.34
CA GLY A 126 -13.23 -8.26 -3.87
C GLY A 126 -13.82 -6.96 -4.42
N THR A 127 -14.90 -7.04 -5.19
CA THR A 127 -15.53 -5.93 -5.92
C THR A 127 -17.00 -5.82 -5.55
N SER A 128 -17.51 -4.63 -5.23
CA SER A 128 -18.92 -4.50 -4.84
C SER A 128 -19.86 -4.93 -5.97
N PRO A 129 -21.06 -5.45 -5.67
CA PRO A 129 -22.09 -5.59 -6.69
C PRO A 129 -22.34 -4.22 -7.37
N PRO A 130 -22.62 -4.20 -8.68
CA PRO A 130 -22.91 -2.96 -9.39
C PRO A 130 -24.22 -2.36 -8.87
N VAL A 131 -24.20 -1.08 -8.50
CA VAL A 131 -25.40 -0.35 -8.07
C VAL A 131 -25.84 0.59 -9.18
N GLY A 132 -27.07 0.44 -9.66
CA GLY A 132 -27.61 1.27 -10.73
C GLY A 132 -28.17 2.59 -10.19
N TRP A 133 -27.49 3.69 -10.47
CA TRP A 133 -27.90 5.06 -10.18
C TRP A 133 -28.57 5.72 -11.40
N GLN A 134 -29.61 6.50 -11.15
CA GLN A 134 -30.33 7.25 -12.17
C GLN A 134 -30.01 8.74 -12.00
N PRO A 135 -29.19 9.35 -12.87
CA PRO A 135 -28.91 10.78 -12.82
C PRO A 135 -30.15 11.61 -13.21
N VAL A 136 -30.32 12.77 -12.57
CA VAL A 136 -31.26 13.82 -12.96
C VAL A 136 -30.52 15.10 -13.38
N PRO A 137 -31.13 15.95 -14.24
CA PRO A 137 -30.55 17.25 -14.56
C PRO A 137 -30.32 18.06 -13.27
N ALA A 138 -29.08 18.56 -13.09
CA ALA A 138 -28.51 19.21 -11.89
C ALA A 138 -27.72 18.32 -10.93
N ASP A 139 -27.70 16.99 -11.11
CA ASP A 139 -26.76 16.14 -10.37
C ASP A 139 -25.32 16.42 -10.86
N ILE A 140 -24.46 16.88 -9.96
CA ILE A 140 -23.03 17.02 -10.24
C ILE A 140 -22.34 15.92 -9.45
N ILE A 141 -21.71 14.95 -10.13
CA ILE A 141 -20.82 13.99 -9.46
C ILE A 141 -19.50 14.70 -9.09
N SER A 142 -19.57 15.75 -8.28
CA SER A 142 -18.39 16.45 -7.77
C SER A 142 -17.77 15.64 -6.63
N ARG A 143 -18.59 14.89 -5.87
CA ARG A 143 -18.18 14.19 -4.65
C ARG A 143 -18.99 12.91 -4.41
N SER A 144 -18.86 11.92 -5.30
CA SER A 144 -19.22 10.55 -4.93
C SER A 144 -18.17 10.02 -3.93
N SER A 145 -18.60 9.65 -2.73
CA SER A 145 -17.72 9.06 -1.72
C SER A 145 -18.33 7.79 -1.16
N ILE A 146 -17.47 6.87 -0.77
CA ILE A 146 -17.87 5.66 -0.08
C ILE A 146 -17.41 5.82 1.37
N ARG A 147 -18.34 5.76 2.32
CA ARG A 147 -18.05 5.84 3.76
C ARG A 147 -18.33 4.53 4.45
N THR A 148 -17.54 4.21 5.47
CA THR A 148 -17.87 3.17 6.46
C THR A 148 -18.99 3.71 7.35
N ALA A 149 -20.09 2.97 7.45
CA ALA A 149 -21.14 3.18 8.44
C ALA A 149 -20.50 2.99 9.82
N GLY A 150 -20.60 4.02 10.66
CA GLY A 150 -20.19 3.97 12.06
C GLY A 150 -21.12 3.12 12.89
#